data_AF-A0ABC9EC93-F1
#
_entry.id   AF-A0ABC9EC93-F1
#
_cell.length_a   1.000
_cell.length_b   1.000
_cell.length_c   1.000
_cell.angle_alpha   90.00
_cell.angle_beta   90.00
_cell.angle_gamma   90.00
#
_symmetry.space_group_name_H-M   'P 1'
#
loop_
_entity.id
_entity.type
_entity.pdbx_description
1 polymer ?
#
loop_
_entity_poly.entity_id
_entity_poly.type
_entity_poly.pdbx_seq_one_letter_code
_entity_poly.pdbx_strand_id
1 'polypeptide(L)'
;MNLEPQSSSTQNPHAGQGVESPRERILLHPEDYVGSVENRSKELWVYESRSMTRRLVTYVPALYKIFDEILLFAADKKQRDPTMNFLNVVVDASRCHISVYCNGHGIPIDVDQEEGIYMAEMIFGHLSDCDRNAEETTGYGVKLANIFSTEFVVEIFDSRCEKKYKQVSFVNKIATTAGGTHVDYVSNQIAARVAKFLNENLQGVNIVEHEVKRHLCIFINTLMVDPTFDSPTNETLTTPQERFGSCCELSDRFVEIVAECLPAFKQLP
;
A
#
# COMPACT_ATOMS: atom_id res chain seq x y z
N MET A 1 57.81 22.19 40.61
CA MET A 1 57.06 22.69 39.43
C MET A 1 57.46 21.84 38.24
N ASN A 2 56.77 20.73 38.03
CA ASN A 2 56.90 19.89 36.83
C ASN A 2 55.62 20.10 36.03
N LEU A 3 55.74 20.67 34.83
CA LEU A 3 54.67 20.77 33.84
C LEU A 3 54.88 19.63 32.85
N GLU A 4 54.00 18.64 32.88
CA GLU A 4 53.88 17.62 31.83
C GLU A 4 53.14 18.21 30.61
N PRO A 5 53.40 17.72 29.39
CA PRO A 5 52.78 18.24 28.18
C PRO A 5 51.36 17.72 27.99
N GLN A 6 50.43 18.62 27.68
CA GLN A 6 49.06 18.26 27.31
C GLN A 6 49.03 17.52 25.97
N SER A 7 48.60 16.26 25.99
CA SER A 7 48.15 15.52 24.82
C SER A 7 46.79 16.08 24.38
N SER A 8 46.73 16.64 23.18
CA SER A 8 45.50 17.03 22.50
C SER A 8 44.71 15.77 22.10
N SER A 9 43.78 15.34 22.94
CA SER A 9 42.69 14.45 22.52
C SER A 9 41.56 15.31 21.98
N THR A 10 41.55 15.53 20.66
CA THR A 10 40.40 16.04 19.92
C THR A 10 39.27 15.01 20.08
N GLN A 11 38.37 15.20 21.04
CA GLN A 11 37.09 14.48 21.04
C GLN A 11 36.26 15.05 19.91
N ASN A 12 36.14 14.28 18.83
CA ASN A 12 35.10 14.43 17.83
C ASN A 12 33.72 14.29 18.51
N PRO A 13 32.84 15.29 18.47
CA PRO A 13 31.43 15.09 18.77
C PRO A 13 30.75 14.61 17.48
N HIS A 14 30.95 13.33 17.13
CA HIS A 14 30.15 12.68 16.08
C HIS A 14 29.31 11.56 16.68
N ALA A 15 28.03 11.85 16.86
CA ALA A 15 26.97 10.92 16.53
C ALA A 15 25.80 11.78 16.06
N GLY A 16 25.70 11.98 14.75
CA GLY A 16 24.54 12.65 14.16
C GLY A 16 23.30 11.82 14.44
N GLN A 17 22.34 12.40 15.15
CA GLN A 17 20.97 11.90 15.14
C GLN A 17 20.47 12.08 13.70
N GLY A 18 20.44 10.98 12.94
CA GLY A 18 19.72 10.95 11.68
C GLY A 18 18.26 11.30 11.96
N VAL A 19 17.69 12.21 11.18
CA VAL A 19 16.27 12.52 11.28
C VAL A 19 15.52 11.27 10.80
N GLU A 20 15.07 10.46 11.76
CA GLU A 20 14.27 9.26 11.49
C GLU A 20 13.00 9.63 10.74
N SER A 21 12.70 8.89 9.68
CA SER A 21 11.49 9.14 8.90
C SER A 21 10.23 8.83 9.71
N PRO A 22 9.07 9.43 9.37
CA PRO A 22 7.80 9.16 10.06
C PRO A 22 7.48 7.65 10.12
N ARG A 23 7.78 6.91 9.05
CA ARG A 23 7.60 5.46 8.97
C ARG A 23 8.56 4.70 9.85
N GLU A 24 9.84 5.05 9.85
CA GLU A 24 10.86 4.42 10.69
C GLU A 24 10.51 4.56 12.17
N ARG A 25 10.04 5.74 12.57
CA ARG A 25 9.57 6.00 13.94
C ARG A 25 8.41 5.08 14.33
N ILE A 26 7.45 4.88 13.43
CA ILE A 26 6.31 3.96 13.66
C ILE A 26 6.78 2.52 13.85
N LEU A 27 7.76 2.08 13.05
CA LEU A 27 8.28 0.71 13.13
C LEU A 27 9.21 0.49 14.33
N LEU A 28 9.93 1.53 14.78
CA LEU A 28 10.78 1.50 15.96
C LEU A 28 9.97 1.55 17.26
N HIS A 29 8.85 2.28 17.26
CA HIS A 29 8.00 2.49 18.43
C HIS A 29 6.53 2.15 18.15
N PRO A 30 6.20 0.92 17.71
CA PRO A 30 4.85 0.56 17.27
C PRO A 30 3.81 0.69 18.39
N GLU A 31 4.22 0.54 19.64
CA GLU A 31 3.32 0.62 20.80
C GLU A 31 2.66 1.99 20.97
N ASP A 32 3.30 3.06 20.49
CA ASP A 32 2.77 4.43 20.54
C ASP A 32 1.65 4.68 19.52
N TYR A 33 1.54 3.81 18.50
CA TYR A 33 0.63 3.99 17.37
C TYR A 33 -0.49 2.96 17.33
N VAL A 34 -0.15 1.68 17.49
CA VAL A 34 -1.10 0.56 17.39
C VAL A 34 -1.32 -0.16 18.71
N GLY A 35 -0.60 0.24 19.76
CA GLY A 35 -0.60 -0.45 21.05
C GLY A 35 0.32 -1.67 21.04
N SER A 36 0.26 -2.47 22.10
CA SER A 36 1.25 -3.53 22.33
C SER A 36 1.29 -4.55 21.18
N VAL A 37 2.51 -4.86 20.74
CA VAL A 37 2.82 -5.89 19.74
C VAL A 37 3.01 -7.28 20.34
N GLU A 38 2.98 -7.36 21.67
CA GLU A 38 3.09 -8.60 22.44
C GLU A 38 1.70 -9.19 22.76
N ASN A 39 1.67 -10.50 23.01
CA ASN A 39 0.46 -11.19 23.42
C ASN A 39 -0.05 -10.66 24.77
N ARG A 40 -1.34 -10.31 24.81
CA ARG A 40 -2.05 -9.91 26.03
C ARG A 40 -3.28 -10.78 26.22
N SER A 41 -3.58 -11.11 27.48
CA SER A 41 -4.79 -11.84 27.84
C SER A 41 -5.78 -10.89 28.51
N LYS A 42 -6.99 -10.79 27.97
CA LYS A 42 -8.06 -9.93 28.51
C LYS A 42 -9.40 -10.63 28.36
N GLU A 43 -10.29 -10.43 29.33
CA GLU A 43 -11.68 -10.86 29.17
C GLU A 43 -12.39 -9.97 28.16
N LEU A 44 -12.85 -10.57 27.06
CA LEU A 44 -13.56 -9.90 25.99
C LEU A 44 -14.87 -10.62 25.71
N TRP A 45 -15.82 -9.87 25.14
CA TRP A 45 -17.01 -10.45 24.55
C TRP A 45 -16.67 -10.98 23.16
N VAL A 46 -16.95 -12.25 22.92
CA VAL A 46 -16.73 -12.92 21.63
C VAL A 46 -18.06 -13.48 21.14
N TYR A 47 -18.34 -13.29 19.85
CA TYR A 47 -19.53 -13.83 19.22
C TYR A 47 -19.27 -15.26 18.75
N GLU A 48 -19.89 -16.23 19.39
CA GLU A 48 -19.76 -17.65 19.08
C GLU A 48 -21.14 -18.33 19.22
N SER A 49 -21.42 -19.34 18.40
CA SER A 49 -22.67 -20.10 18.47
C SER A 49 -23.94 -19.23 18.46
N ARG A 50 -23.93 -18.16 17.67
CA ARG A 50 -25.01 -17.16 17.56
C ARG A 50 -25.28 -16.34 18.83
N SER A 51 -24.33 -16.25 19.76
CA SER A 51 -24.47 -15.52 21.02
C SER A 51 -23.18 -14.83 21.45
N MET A 52 -23.30 -13.75 22.23
CA MET A 52 -22.14 -13.08 22.83
C MET A 52 -21.76 -13.78 24.14
N THR A 53 -20.53 -14.27 24.22
CA THR A 53 -19.99 -14.92 25.41
C THR A 53 -18.75 -14.18 25.88
N ARG A 54 -18.69 -13.89 27.19
CA ARG A 54 -17.50 -13.27 27.80
C ARG A 54 -16.50 -14.37 28.14
N ARG A 55 -15.29 -14.28 27.61
CA ARG A 55 -14.21 -15.24 27.89
C ARG A 55 -12.85 -14.56 27.88
N LEU A 56 -11.87 -15.21 28.51
CA LEU A 56 -10.49 -14.81 28.42
C LEU A 56 -9.98 -15.08 26.99
N VAL A 57 -9.43 -14.05 26.35
CA VAL A 57 -8.86 -14.11 25.01
C VAL A 57 -7.40 -13.66 25.09
N THR A 58 -6.51 -14.47 24.53
CA THR A 58 -5.12 -14.08 24.29
C THR A 58 -5.00 -13.61 22.84
N TYR A 59 -4.56 -12.37 22.64
CA TYR A 59 -4.43 -11.76 21.33
C TYR A 59 -3.32 -10.70 21.33
N VAL A 60 -2.91 -10.26 20.13
CA VAL A 60 -1.99 -9.12 19.96
C VAL A 60 -2.82 -7.86 19.75
N PRO A 61 -2.78 -6.87 20.67
CA PRO A 61 -3.55 -5.63 20.55
C PRO A 61 -3.30 -4.86 19.26
N ALA A 62 -2.04 -4.77 18.81
CA ALA A 62 -1.67 -4.11 17.56
C ALA A 62 -2.41 -4.68 16.33
N LEU A 63 -2.48 -6.01 16.22
CA LEU A 63 -3.19 -6.68 15.12
C LEU A 63 -4.69 -6.39 15.15
N TYR A 64 -5.29 -6.40 16.34
CA TYR A 64 -6.69 -6.01 16.51
C TYR A 64 -6.92 -4.55 16.09
N LYS A 65 -6.02 -3.63 16.49
CA LYS A 65 -6.14 -2.20 16.21
C LYS A 65 -6.08 -1.90 14.71
N ILE A 66 -5.12 -2.44 13.97
CA ILE A 66 -5.03 -2.19 12.52
C ILE A 66 -6.24 -2.74 11.76
N PHE A 67 -6.84 -3.84 12.21
CA PHE A 67 -8.10 -4.34 11.66
C PHE A 67 -9.28 -3.42 11.97
N ASP A 68 -9.37 -2.95 13.22
CA ASP A 68 -10.41 -2.01 13.68
C ASP A 68 -10.38 -0.70 12.89
N GLU A 69 -9.19 -0.16 12.58
CA GLU A 69 -9.05 1.06 11.75
C GLU A 69 -9.65 0.90 10.35
N ILE A 70 -9.48 -0.26 9.70
CA ILE A 70 -10.09 -0.51 8.38
C ILE A 70 -11.62 -0.58 8.49
N LEU A 71 -12.15 -1.17 9.56
CA LEU A 71 -13.59 -1.22 9.80
C LEU A 71 -14.18 0.16 10.11
N LEU A 72 -13.48 0.95 10.92
CA LEU A 72 -13.87 2.32 11.24
C LEU A 72 -13.86 3.20 9.99
N PHE A 73 -12.85 3.05 9.12
CA PHE A 73 -12.82 3.73 7.82
C PHE A 73 -14.04 3.38 6.96
N ALA A 74 -14.39 2.09 6.88
CA ALA A 74 -15.58 1.66 6.14
C ALA A 74 -16.90 2.14 6.79
N ALA A 75 -16.96 2.22 8.12
CA ALA A 75 -18.12 2.74 8.84
C ALA A 75 -18.29 4.26 8.67
N ASP A 76 -17.19 5.02 8.68
CA ASP A 76 -17.19 6.46 8.41
C ASP A 76 -17.66 6.78 6.99
N LYS A 77 -17.31 5.92 6.02
CA LYS A 77 -17.85 6.00 4.66
C LYS A 77 -19.39 6.01 4.65
N LYS A 78 -20.06 5.22 5.50
CA LYS A 78 -21.53 5.22 5.60
C LYS A 78 -22.09 6.56 6.09
N GLN A 79 -21.36 7.26 6.96
CA GLN A 79 -21.78 8.57 7.45
C GLN A 79 -21.71 9.63 6.34
N ARG A 80 -20.66 9.56 5.52
CA ARG A 80 -20.43 10.46 4.39
C ARG A 80 -21.28 10.14 3.17
N ASP A 81 -21.56 8.85 2.95
CA ASP A 81 -22.37 8.35 1.84
C ASP A 81 -23.57 7.54 2.35
N PRO A 82 -24.76 8.17 2.43
CA PRO A 82 -26.00 7.51 2.82
C PRO A 82 -26.38 6.32 1.93
N THR A 83 -25.86 6.22 0.69
CA THR A 83 -26.21 5.16 -0.26
C THR A 83 -25.51 3.83 0.03
N MET A 84 -24.41 3.83 0.80
CA MET A 84 -23.75 2.60 1.24
C MET A 84 -24.72 1.74 2.05
N ASN A 85 -24.91 0.48 1.69
CA ASN A 85 -25.84 -0.43 2.37
C ASN A 85 -25.28 -1.85 2.56
N PHE A 86 -24.06 -2.09 2.10
CA PHE A 86 -23.41 -3.38 2.15
C PHE A 86 -21.98 -3.23 2.64
N LEU A 87 -21.63 -4.03 3.64
CA LEU A 87 -20.30 -4.20 4.18
C LEU A 87 -20.04 -5.71 4.30
N ASN A 88 -18.96 -6.19 3.70
CA ASN A 88 -18.54 -7.58 3.76
C ASN A 88 -17.13 -7.67 4.31
N VAL A 89 -16.95 -8.50 5.32
CA VAL A 89 -15.66 -8.74 5.97
C VAL A 89 -15.34 -10.22 5.83
N VAL A 90 -14.19 -10.51 5.24
CA VAL A 90 -13.68 -11.88 5.10
C VAL A 90 -12.39 -11.98 5.90
N VAL A 91 -12.33 -12.97 6.80
CA VAL A 91 -11.14 -13.29 7.57
C VAL A 91 -10.77 -14.73 7.26
N ASP A 92 -9.64 -14.92 6.58
CA ASP A 92 -9.05 -16.23 6.30
C ASP A 92 -7.75 -16.36 7.11
N ALA A 93 -7.87 -16.98 8.29
CA ALA A 93 -6.74 -17.21 9.18
C ALA A 93 -5.69 -18.17 8.59
N SER A 94 -6.09 -19.07 7.67
CA SER A 94 -5.16 -20.03 7.06
C SER A 94 -4.22 -19.36 6.06
N ARG A 95 -4.70 -18.30 5.39
CA ARG A 95 -3.95 -17.50 4.43
C ARG A 95 -3.41 -16.20 5.00
N CYS A 96 -3.65 -15.93 6.29
CA CYS A 96 -3.35 -14.64 6.93
C CYS A 96 -3.93 -13.45 6.13
N HIS A 97 -5.15 -13.60 5.61
CA HIS A 97 -5.77 -12.63 4.72
C HIS A 97 -7.06 -12.06 5.33
N ILE A 98 -7.17 -10.73 5.32
CA ILE A 98 -8.37 -10.00 5.73
C ILE A 98 -8.78 -9.10 4.58
N SER A 99 -10.04 -9.15 4.17
CA SER A 99 -10.61 -8.18 3.22
C SER A 99 -11.85 -7.52 3.77
N VAL A 100 -11.91 -6.20 3.67
CA VAL A 100 -13.08 -5.39 4.00
C VAL A 100 -13.58 -4.74 2.71
N TYR A 101 -14.80 -5.06 2.32
CA TYR A 101 -15.46 -4.50 1.15
C TYR A 101 -16.70 -3.72 1.58
N CYS A 102 -16.85 -2.49 1.09
CA CYS A 102 -18.08 -1.70 1.22
C CYS A 102 -18.52 -1.19 -0.15
N ASN A 103 -19.83 -1.08 -0.35
CA ASN A 103 -20.39 -0.44 -1.54
C ASN A 103 -20.64 1.07 -1.30
N GLY A 104 -21.35 1.71 -2.23
CA GLY A 104 -21.52 3.17 -2.26
C GLY A 104 -20.56 3.83 -3.25
N HIS A 105 -20.51 5.14 -3.24
CA HIS A 105 -19.64 5.95 -4.09
C HIS A 105 -18.18 5.66 -3.74
N GLY A 106 -17.39 5.26 -4.75
CA GLY A 106 -15.95 5.09 -4.59
C GLY A 106 -15.25 6.40 -4.21
N ILE A 107 -14.03 6.28 -3.67
CA ILE A 107 -13.12 7.43 -3.59
C ILE A 107 -12.88 7.89 -5.03
N PRO A 108 -12.96 9.20 -5.34
CA PRO A 108 -12.76 9.63 -6.72
C PRO A 108 -11.36 9.27 -7.22
N ILE A 109 -11.29 8.76 -8.45
CA ILE A 109 -10.03 8.32 -9.07
C ILE A 109 -9.48 9.49 -9.89
N ASP A 110 -8.96 10.47 -9.16
CA ASP A 110 -8.38 11.70 -9.68
C ASP A 110 -7.09 12.04 -8.93
N VAL A 111 -6.28 12.90 -9.54
CA VAL A 111 -5.01 13.40 -8.98
C VAL A 111 -5.32 14.64 -8.15
N ASP A 112 -4.80 14.71 -6.94
CA ASP A 112 -4.87 15.89 -6.09
C ASP A 112 -4.02 17.02 -6.70
N GLN A 113 -4.57 18.24 -6.78
CA GLN A 113 -3.92 19.34 -7.49
C GLN A 113 -2.76 19.98 -6.70
N GLU A 114 -2.74 19.81 -5.37
CA GLU A 114 -1.68 20.36 -4.52
C GLU A 114 -0.53 19.35 -4.39
N GLU A 115 -0.86 18.09 -4.13
CA GLU A 115 0.13 17.03 -3.90
C GLU A 115 0.60 16.34 -5.20
N GLY A 116 -0.16 16.44 -6.30
CA GLY A 116 0.22 15.88 -7.60
C GLY A 116 0.16 14.35 -7.70
N ILE A 117 -0.41 13.67 -6.70
CA ILE A 117 -0.58 12.21 -6.61
C ILE A 117 -2.06 11.81 -6.62
N TYR A 118 -2.37 10.53 -6.86
CA TYR A 118 -3.77 10.07 -6.80
C TYR A 118 -4.35 10.23 -5.40
N MET A 119 -5.62 10.63 -5.27
CA MET A 119 -6.25 10.74 -3.95
C MET A 119 -6.27 9.42 -3.18
N ALA A 120 -6.43 8.29 -3.88
CA ALA A 120 -6.32 6.96 -3.27
C ALA A 120 -4.95 6.75 -2.64
N GLU A 121 -3.90 7.15 -3.34
CA GLU A 121 -2.52 7.05 -2.91
C GLU A 121 -2.21 8.00 -1.75
N MET A 122 -2.78 9.20 -1.76
CA MET A 122 -2.70 10.15 -0.64
C MET A 122 -3.36 9.60 0.64
N ILE A 123 -4.53 8.96 0.51
CA ILE A 123 -5.30 8.44 1.65
C ILE A 123 -4.67 7.19 2.25
N PHE A 124 -4.26 6.22 1.42
CA PHE A 124 -3.81 4.90 1.89
C PHE A 124 -2.29 4.74 1.96
N GLY A 125 -1.55 5.67 1.35
CA GLY A 125 -0.14 5.49 1.09
C GLY A 125 0.79 6.50 1.74
N HIS A 126 0.38 7.77 1.82
CA HIS A 126 1.29 8.86 2.19
C HIS A 126 1.16 9.28 3.66
N LEU A 127 2.19 9.16 4.48
CA LEU A 127 2.17 9.66 5.86
C LEU A 127 2.36 11.19 5.87
N SER A 128 1.39 11.95 6.38
CA SER A 128 1.54 13.41 6.55
C SER A 128 1.66 13.78 8.04
N ASP A 129 2.51 14.77 8.36
CA ASP A 129 2.69 15.23 9.75
C ASP A 129 1.42 15.86 10.35
N CYS A 130 0.48 16.30 9.49
CA CYS A 130 -0.82 16.85 9.87
C CYS A 130 -1.77 15.79 10.47
N ASP A 131 -1.52 14.51 10.21
CA ASP A 131 -2.37 13.40 10.67
C ASP A 131 -2.37 13.22 12.21
N ARG A 132 -1.45 13.87 12.94
CA ARG A 132 -1.35 13.77 14.41
C ARG A 132 -2.33 14.64 15.20
N ASN A 133 -2.83 15.75 14.63
CA ASN A 133 -3.44 16.84 15.42
C ASN A 133 -4.91 17.13 15.11
N ALA A 134 -5.55 16.38 14.21
CA ALA A 134 -6.95 16.60 13.85
C ALA A 134 -7.85 15.49 14.41
N GLU A 135 -8.94 15.89 15.06
CA GLU A 135 -10.08 15.04 15.43
C GLU A 135 -10.78 14.40 14.20
N GLU A 136 -10.26 14.62 12.98
CA GLU A 136 -10.71 14.06 11.70
C GLU A 136 -9.84 12.85 11.28
N THR A 137 -9.75 11.88 12.17
CA THR A 137 -8.75 10.80 12.17
C THR A 137 -9.14 9.60 11.29
N THR A 138 -9.34 9.79 9.97
CA THR A 138 -9.74 8.67 9.07
C THR A 138 -8.62 8.16 8.15
N GLY A 139 -7.57 8.96 7.90
CA GLY A 139 -6.46 8.56 7.03
C GLY A 139 -5.31 7.86 7.75
N TYR A 140 -5.05 8.20 9.01
CA TYR A 140 -3.86 7.70 9.71
C TYR A 140 -3.94 6.20 10.02
N GLY A 141 -5.10 5.72 10.47
CA GLY A 141 -5.31 4.31 10.82
C GLY A 141 -5.17 3.35 9.64
N VAL A 142 -5.68 3.71 8.47
CA VAL A 142 -5.54 2.89 7.26
C VAL A 142 -4.09 2.82 6.77
N LYS A 143 -3.31 3.89 6.96
CA LYS A 143 -1.87 3.92 6.68
C LYS A 143 -1.09 3.04 7.66
N LEU A 144 -1.47 3.01 8.95
CA LEU A 144 -0.89 2.06 9.92
C LEU A 144 -1.16 0.62 9.51
N ALA A 145 -2.39 0.30 9.08
CA ALA A 145 -2.71 -1.03 8.56
C ALA A 145 -1.84 -1.40 7.34
N ASN A 146 -1.57 -0.45 6.45
CA ASN A 146 -0.62 -0.64 5.35
C ASN A 146 0.81 -0.92 5.87
N ILE A 147 1.33 -0.09 6.77
CA ILE A 147 2.71 -0.21 7.32
C ILE A 147 2.94 -1.55 8.01
N PHE A 148 1.97 -2.05 8.76
CA PHE A 148 2.06 -3.32 9.49
C PHE A 148 1.65 -4.54 8.66
N SER A 149 1.26 -4.36 7.40
CA SER A 149 0.92 -5.45 6.49
C SER A 149 2.08 -5.82 5.57
N THR A 150 2.26 -7.12 5.32
CA THR A 150 3.19 -7.60 4.29
C THR A 150 2.64 -7.39 2.88
N GLU A 151 1.31 -7.35 2.75
CA GLU A 151 0.59 -7.01 1.52
C GLU A 151 -0.65 -6.19 1.89
N PHE A 152 -0.87 -5.08 1.20
CA PHE A 152 -1.99 -4.17 1.42
C PHE A 152 -2.57 -3.76 0.08
N VAL A 153 -3.84 -4.12 -0.15
CA VAL A 153 -4.49 -4.01 -1.45
C VAL A 153 -5.66 -3.06 -1.36
N VAL A 154 -5.63 -2.01 -2.16
CA VAL A 154 -6.74 -1.06 -2.29
C VAL A 154 -7.37 -1.25 -3.66
N GLU A 155 -8.64 -1.66 -3.69
CA GLU A 155 -9.46 -1.65 -4.91
C GLU A 155 -10.53 -0.58 -4.79
N ILE A 156 -10.58 0.33 -5.77
CA ILE A 156 -11.60 1.37 -5.84
C ILE A 156 -12.25 1.32 -7.22
N PHE A 157 -13.57 1.41 -7.21
CA PHE A 157 -14.39 1.55 -8.41
C PHE A 157 -15.11 2.88 -8.34
N ASP A 158 -14.87 3.75 -9.32
CA ASP A 158 -15.65 4.98 -9.48
C ASP A 158 -16.64 4.80 -10.63
N SER A 159 -17.89 4.54 -10.26
CA SER A 159 -18.98 4.34 -11.22
C SER A 159 -19.34 5.59 -12.01
N ARG A 160 -18.91 6.79 -11.59
CA ARG A 160 -19.17 8.05 -12.32
C ARG A 160 -18.27 8.21 -13.54
N CYS A 161 -17.06 7.65 -13.46
CA CYS A 161 -16.05 7.77 -14.51
C CYS A 161 -15.68 6.41 -15.14
N GLU A 162 -16.34 5.32 -14.74
CA GLU A 162 -16.03 3.95 -15.15
C GLU A 162 -14.56 3.55 -14.94
N LYS A 163 -13.88 4.20 -13.99
CA LYS A 163 -12.48 3.94 -13.67
C LYS A 163 -12.37 2.89 -12.56
N LYS A 164 -11.38 2.00 -12.68
CA LYS A 164 -10.95 1.11 -11.61
C LYS A 164 -9.52 1.47 -11.23
N TYR A 165 -9.29 1.79 -9.95
CA TYR A 165 -7.95 1.98 -9.40
C TYR A 165 -7.60 0.76 -8.55
N LYS A 166 -6.39 0.24 -8.77
CA LYS A 166 -5.86 -0.87 -7.97
C LYS A 166 -4.34 -0.94 -8.12
N GLN A 167 -3.64 -0.63 -7.04
CA GLN A 167 -2.17 -0.57 -6.98
C GLN A 167 -1.67 -1.25 -5.72
N VAL A 168 -0.62 -2.06 -5.86
CA VAL A 168 0.10 -2.67 -4.74
C VAL A 168 1.57 -2.81 -5.12
N SER A 169 2.48 -2.17 -4.39
CA SER A 169 3.89 -2.46 -4.59
C SER A 169 4.73 -2.38 -3.31
N PHE A 170 5.68 -3.30 -3.19
CA PHE A 170 6.59 -3.45 -2.06
C PHE A 170 8.01 -3.66 -2.57
N VAL A 171 8.97 -2.97 -1.95
CA VAL A 171 10.42 -3.18 -2.13
C VAL A 171 11.02 -3.51 -0.77
N ASN A 172 11.55 -4.70 -0.55
CA ASN A 172 12.08 -5.13 0.76
C ASN A 172 11.07 -4.95 1.91
N LYS A 173 9.77 -5.24 1.67
CA LYS A 173 8.66 -5.01 2.61
C LYS A 173 8.33 -3.52 2.86
N ILE A 174 9.01 -2.61 2.16
CA ILE A 174 8.67 -1.19 2.12
C ILE A 174 7.55 -1.02 1.11
N ALA A 175 6.34 -0.71 1.56
CA ALA A 175 5.24 -0.29 0.70
C ALA A 175 5.66 0.96 -0.07
N THR A 176 5.82 0.83 -1.38
CA THR A 176 6.11 1.93 -2.31
C THR A 176 4.81 2.42 -2.89
N THR A 177 4.11 3.22 -2.11
CA THR A 177 2.72 3.63 -2.37
C THR A 177 2.61 4.58 -3.55
N ALA A 178 3.64 5.39 -3.81
CA ALA A 178 3.80 6.17 -5.04
C ALA A 178 4.42 5.38 -6.19
N GLY A 179 4.68 4.09 -5.98
CA GLY A 179 5.32 3.22 -6.97
C GLY A 179 6.78 3.59 -7.16
N GLY A 180 7.16 3.96 -8.38
CA GLY A 180 8.54 4.26 -8.75
C GLY A 180 9.10 3.30 -9.79
N THR A 181 10.43 3.27 -9.88
CA THR A 181 11.14 2.67 -11.02
C THR A 181 10.83 1.19 -11.22
N HIS A 182 10.56 0.42 -10.16
CA HIS A 182 10.15 -0.99 -10.26
C HIS A 182 8.73 -1.16 -10.80
N VAL A 183 7.81 -0.25 -10.44
CA VAL A 183 6.44 -0.23 -10.98
C VAL A 183 6.46 0.14 -12.46
N ASP A 184 7.24 1.16 -12.83
CA ASP A 184 7.43 1.54 -14.22
C ASP A 184 8.05 0.40 -15.03
N TYR A 185 9.10 -0.24 -14.49
CA TYR A 185 9.77 -1.35 -15.15
C TYR A 185 8.82 -2.50 -15.52
N VAL A 186 7.94 -2.92 -14.60
CA VAL A 186 6.99 -4.01 -14.87
C VAL A 186 5.82 -3.52 -15.72
N SER A 187 5.23 -2.36 -15.39
CA SER A 187 4.06 -1.83 -16.10
C SER A 187 4.35 -1.50 -17.57
N ASN A 188 5.54 -0.95 -17.87
CA ASN A 188 6.00 -0.68 -19.23
C ASN A 188 6.13 -1.97 -20.03
N GLN A 189 6.75 -3.00 -19.44
CA GLN A 189 6.90 -4.30 -20.10
C GLN A 189 5.54 -4.95 -20.41
N ILE A 190 4.60 -4.93 -19.47
CA ILE A 190 3.25 -5.45 -19.71
C ILE A 190 2.58 -4.66 -20.83
N ALA A 191 2.58 -3.34 -20.74
CA ALA A 191 1.90 -2.46 -21.69
C ALA A 191 2.44 -2.64 -23.13
N ALA A 192 3.76 -2.61 -23.30
CA ALA A 192 4.41 -2.78 -24.58
C ALA A 192 4.09 -4.15 -25.20
N ARG A 193 4.20 -5.23 -24.40
CA ARG A 193 4.01 -6.59 -24.91
C ARG A 193 2.55 -6.91 -25.21
N VAL A 194 1.62 -6.46 -24.36
CA VAL A 194 0.18 -6.65 -24.58
C VAL A 194 -0.30 -5.81 -25.77
N ALA A 195 0.12 -4.55 -25.88
CA ALA A 195 -0.22 -3.72 -27.04
C ALA A 195 0.27 -4.36 -28.34
N LYS A 196 1.54 -4.81 -28.37
CA LYS A 196 2.08 -5.54 -29.53
C LYS A 196 1.25 -6.79 -29.85
N PHE A 197 1.01 -7.64 -28.86
CA PHE A 197 0.24 -8.87 -29.03
C PHE A 197 -1.17 -8.61 -29.60
N LEU A 198 -1.89 -7.62 -29.06
CA LEU A 198 -3.23 -7.31 -29.52
C LEU A 198 -3.25 -6.77 -30.95
N ASN A 199 -2.33 -5.87 -31.31
CA ASN A 199 -2.26 -5.34 -32.67
C ASN A 199 -1.86 -6.40 -33.72
N GLU A 200 -1.09 -7.42 -33.33
CA GLU A 200 -0.72 -8.54 -34.22
C GLU A 200 -1.85 -9.56 -34.38
N ASN A 201 -2.70 -9.73 -33.36
CA ASN A 201 -3.73 -10.78 -33.33
C ASN A 201 -5.16 -10.28 -33.58
N LEU A 202 -5.42 -8.98 -33.50
CA LEU A 202 -6.74 -8.39 -33.73
C LEU A 202 -6.71 -7.46 -34.95
N GLN A 203 -7.64 -7.67 -35.89
CA GLN A 203 -7.76 -6.83 -37.08
C GLN A 203 -8.57 -5.56 -36.78
N GLY A 204 -8.10 -4.41 -37.27
CA GLY A 204 -8.84 -3.15 -37.21
C GLY A 204 -8.75 -2.39 -35.89
N VAL A 205 -7.87 -2.81 -34.97
CA VAL A 205 -7.57 -2.09 -33.74
C VAL A 205 -6.18 -1.43 -33.82
N ASN A 206 -6.02 -0.31 -33.13
CA ASN A 206 -4.73 0.35 -32.94
C ASN A 206 -4.59 0.68 -31.45
N ILE A 207 -4.11 -0.28 -30.68
CA ILE A 207 -4.00 -0.15 -29.22
C ILE A 207 -2.61 0.37 -28.89
N VAL A 208 -2.54 1.50 -28.17
CA VAL A 208 -1.27 2.09 -27.73
C VAL A 208 -0.96 1.74 -26.27
N GLU A 209 0.33 1.70 -25.90
CA GLU A 209 0.77 1.26 -24.56
C GLU A 209 0.11 2.02 -23.41
N HIS A 210 -0.07 3.34 -23.59
CA HIS A 210 -0.73 4.18 -22.60
C HIS A 210 -2.19 3.76 -22.34
N GLU A 211 -2.91 3.29 -23.36
CA GLU A 211 -4.26 2.76 -23.18
C GLU A 211 -4.25 1.46 -22.39
N VAL A 212 -3.28 0.58 -22.64
CA VAL A 212 -3.12 -0.64 -21.85
C VAL A 212 -2.86 -0.29 -20.38
N LYS A 213 -1.88 0.58 -20.11
CA LYS A 213 -1.53 1.00 -18.74
C LYS A 213 -2.70 1.52 -17.93
N ARG A 214 -3.59 2.32 -18.54
CA ARG A 214 -4.78 2.87 -17.86
C ARG A 214 -5.77 1.79 -17.39
N HIS A 215 -5.68 0.58 -17.94
CA HIS A 215 -6.50 -0.56 -17.58
C HIS A 215 -5.72 -1.62 -16.78
N LEU A 216 -4.43 -1.38 -16.48
CA LEU A 216 -3.64 -2.30 -15.69
C LEU A 216 -3.88 -2.08 -14.20
N CYS A 217 -4.09 -3.19 -13.52
CA CYS A 217 -3.85 -3.31 -12.10
C CYS A 217 -2.61 -4.17 -11.92
N ILE A 218 -1.65 -3.71 -11.12
CA ILE A 218 -0.38 -4.42 -10.94
C ILE A 218 -0.07 -4.56 -9.45
N PHE A 219 0.40 -5.75 -9.10
CA PHE A 219 0.94 -6.12 -7.80
C PHE A 219 2.41 -6.46 -7.97
N ILE A 220 3.28 -5.79 -7.23
CA ILE A 220 4.73 -6.00 -7.35
C ILE A 220 5.31 -6.15 -5.96
N ASN A 221 5.79 -7.34 -5.63
CA ASN A 221 6.60 -7.56 -4.45
C ASN A 221 8.02 -7.89 -4.91
N THR A 222 8.99 -7.07 -4.55
CA THR A 222 10.38 -7.25 -4.97
C THR A 222 11.35 -7.12 -3.81
N LEU A 223 12.47 -7.84 -3.91
CA LEU A 223 13.62 -7.72 -3.03
C LEU A 223 14.74 -7.06 -3.81
N MET A 224 15.30 -5.99 -3.25
CA MET A 224 16.29 -5.16 -3.93
C MET A 224 17.50 -4.93 -3.03
N VAL A 225 18.69 -4.99 -3.60
CA VAL A 225 19.93 -4.67 -2.86
C VAL A 225 20.13 -3.16 -2.88
N ASP A 226 20.31 -2.57 -1.71
CA ASP A 226 20.54 -1.12 -1.51
C ASP A 226 19.55 -0.20 -2.26
N PRO A 227 18.22 -0.34 -2.03
CA PRO A 227 17.24 0.49 -2.69
C PRO A 227 17.40 1.96 -2.27
N THR A 228 17.36 2.85 -3.25
CA THR A 228 17.22 4.30 -3.07
C THR A 228 15.78 4.74 -3.30
N PHE A 229 15.32 5.67 -2.47
CA PHE A 229 13.99 6.26 -2.53
C PHE A 229 14.07 7.79 -2.72
N ASP A 230 12.95 8.41 -3.03
CA ASP A 230 12.80 9.85 -3.26
C ASP A 230 12.94 10.70 -1.99
N SER A 231 12.44 10.18 -0.88
CA SER A 231 12.38 10.87 0.40
C SER A 231 12.53 9.90 1.57
N PRO A 232 12.69 10.39 2.81
CA PRO A 232 12.71 9.56 4.00
C PRO A 232 11.47 8.66 4.17
N THR A 233 10.30 9.05 3.63
CA THR A 233 9.07 8.25 3.72
C THR A 233 9.13 6.96 2.90
N ASN A 234 10.08 6.86 1.96
CA ASN A 234 10.31 5.71 1.08
C ASN A 234 9.06 5.30 0.28
N GLU A 235 8.29 6.29 -0.18
CA GLU A 235 7.03 6.09 -0.90
C GLU A 235 7.26 5.81 -2.39
N THR A 236 8.31 6.38 -2.99
CA THR A 236 8.71 6.15 -4.39
C THR A 236 10.09 5.51 -4.46
N LEU A 237 10.21 4.36 -5.13
CA LEU A 237 11.53 3.82 -5.47
C LEU A 237 12.18 4.63 -6.60
N THR A 238 13.40 5.12 -6.37
CA THR A 238 14.18 5.90 -7.37
C THR A 238 15.38 5.14 -7.91
N THR A 239 15.62 3.92 -7.41
CA THR A 239 16.74 3.08 -7.84
C THR A 239 16.70 2.89 -9.35
N PRO A 240 17.76 3.24 -10.10
CA PRO A 240 17.79 3.00 -11.55
C PRO A 240 17.67 1.50 -11.87
N GLN A 241 17.02 1.16 -12.99
CA GLN A 241 16.77 -0.24 -13.37
C GLN A 241 18.06 -1.07 -13.46
N GLU A 242 19.17 -0.45 -13.89
CA GLU A 242 20.48 -1.10 -14.02
C GLU A 242 21.04 -1.56 -12.67
N ARG A 243 20.53 -1.00 -11.57
CA ARG A 243 20.95 -1.29 -10.19
C ARG A 243 20.01 -2.21 -9.44
N PHE A 244 18.96 -2.73 -10.08
CA PHE A 244 18.01 -3.65 -9.42
C PHE A 244 18.66 -4.96 -8.95
N GLY A 245 19.77 -5.39 -9.57
CA GLY A 245 20.47 -6.63 -9.23
C GLY A 245 19.74 -7.91 -9.64
N SER A 246 18.56 -7.80 -10.24
CA SER A 246 17.79 -8.90 -10.84
C SER A 246 16.90 -8.37 -11.98
N CYS A 247 16.47 -9.24 -12.89
CA CYS A 247 15.52 -8.91 -13.96
C CYS A 247 14.17 -9.59 -13.74
N CYS A 248 13.10 -8.97 -14.28
CA CYS A 248 11.76 -9.54 -14.31
C CYS A 248 11.33 -9.63 -15.77
N GLU A 249 11.64 -10.77 -16.41
CA GLU A 249 11.22 -11.06 -17.76
C GLU A 249 9.83 -11.72 -17.74
N LEU A 250 8.87 -11.11 -18.43
CA LEU A 250 7.53 -11.68 -18.54
C LEU A 250 7.56 -12.88 -19.49
N SER A 251 6.79 -13.93 -19.22
CA SER A 251 6.63 -15.05 -20.17
C SER A 251 5.58 -14.72 -21.23
N ASP A 252 5.68 -15.31 -22.42
CA ASP A 252 4.67 -15.14 -23.49
C ASP A 252 3.27 -15.53 -23.00
N ARG A 253 3.19 -16.66 -22.28
CA ARG A 253 1.96 -17.14 -21.64
C ARG A 253 1.34 -16.11 -20.69
N PHE A 254 2.15 -15.37 -19.94
CA PHE A 254 1.63 -14.33 -19.05
C PHE A 254 0.99 -13.19 -19.85
N VAL A 255 1.63 -12.77 -20.96
CA VAL A 255 1.13 -11.71 -21.83
C VAL A 255 -0.20 -12.10 -22.48
N GLU A 256 -0.33 -13.35 -22.95
CA GLU A 256 -1.57 -13.90 -23.49
C GLU A 256 -2.73 -13.81 -22.47
N ILE A 257 -2.50 -14.29 -21.24
CA ILE A 257 -3.50 -14.27 -20.16
C ILE A 257 -3.96 -12.83 -19.86
N VAL A 258 -3.01 -11.88 -19.82
CA VAL A 258 -3.34 -10.46 -19.56
C VAL A 258 -4.13 -9.86 -20.72
N ALA A 259 -3.77 -10.18 -21.96
CA ALA A 259 -4.47 -9.71 -23.15
C ALA A 259 -5.94 -10.19 -23.19
N GLU A 260 -6.20 -11.45 -22.83
CA GLU A 260 -7.55 -12.02 -22.72
C GLU A 260 -8.44 -11.33 -21.67
N CYS A 261 -7.83 -10.72 -20.65
CA CYS A 261 -8.57 -10.02 -19.59
C CYS A 261 -9.09 -8.64 -20.03
N LEU A 262 -8.55 -8.05 -21.10
CA LEU A 262 -8.91 -6.71 -21.54
C LEU A 262 -10.27 -6.68 -22.25
N PRO A 263 -11.12 -5.65 -22.01
CA PRO A 263 -12.43 -5.54 -22.64
C PRO A 263 -12.40 -5.58 -24.18
N ALA A 264 -11.31 -5.10 -24.79
CA ALA A 264 -11.07 -5.18 -26.23
C ALA A 264 -11.08 -6.62 -26.78
N PHE A 265 -10.69 -7.60 -25.95
CA PHE A 265 -10.76 -9.03 -26.29
C PHE A 265 -12.17 -9.60 -26.14
N LYS A 266 -12.98 -9.03 -25.23
CA LYS A 266 -14.35 -9.50 -24.92
C LYS A 266 -15.42 -8.97 -25.87
N GLN A 267 -15.05 -8.11 -26.83
CA GLN A 267 -15.94 -7.65 -27.92
C GLN A 267 -15.78 -8.47 -29.22
N LEU A 268 -14.97 -9.53 -29.19
CA LEU A 268 -14.94 -10.50 -30.29
C LEU A 268 -16.26 -11.31 -30.32
N PRO A 269 -16.78 -11.63 -31.51
CA PRO A 269 -17.85 -12.61 -31.67
C PRO A 269 -17.41 -14.02 -31.25
#